data_AF-A0A1E5UK70-F1
#
_entry.id   AF-A0A1E5UK70-F1
#
_cell.length_a   1.000
_cell.length_b   1.000
_cell.length_c   1.000
_cell.angle_alpha   90.00
_cell.angle_beta   90.00
_cell.angle_gamma   90.00
#
_symmetry.space_group_name_H-M   'P 1'
#
loop_
_entity.id
_entity.type
_entity.pdbx_description
1 polymer ?
#
loop_
_entity_poly.entity_id
_entity_poly.type
_entity_poly.pdbx_seq_one_letter_code
_entity_poly.pdbx_strand_id
1 'polypeptide(L)'
;MVVADLGCSSGPNTLRFVTEVIGIIARHCKELGLAHDHPQLQFFLNDLSGNDFNNLFELVDQFKKSMPINHQGEALPPCYISGLPGSFYTRLFPSQSVHLFHSLFCLQWRSQAPEGLKGTRKTSQDRGNIYITKTTSPSVVKLFQQQFQKDFSLFLKLRYEELVFGGQIVLTFIGRKYEDVFSGESNHLYGLLAQSLLSLVDEVNVN
;
A
#
# COMPACT_ATOMS: atom_id res chain seq x y z
N MET A 1 -11.42 -18.53 -3.05
CA MET A 1 -10.97 -17.50 -2.10
C MET A 1 -10.43 -16.30 -2.88
N VAL A 2 -10.90 -15.10 -2.55
CA VAL A 2 -10.46 -13.85 -3.19
C VAL A 2 -9.50 -13.10 -2.27
N VAL A 3 -8.34 -12.72 -2.79
CA VAL A 3 -7.27 -12.03 -2.08
C VAL A 3 -6.93 -10.76 -2.85
N ALA A 4 -6.73 -9.65 -2.14
CA ALA A 4 -6.36 -8.38 -2.76
C ALA A 4 -5.14 -7.76 -2.09
N ASP A 5 -4.13 -7.44 -2.90
CA ASP A 5 -2.97 -6.66 -2.49
C ASP A 5 -3.18 -5.19 -2.90
N LEU A 6 -3.26 -4.29 -1.92
CA LEU A 6 -3.62 -2.90 -2.11
C LEU A 6 -2.37 -2.01 -2.05
N GLY A 7 -2.01 -1.45 -3.20
CA GLY A 7 -0.75 -0.75 -3.45
C GLY A 7 0.37 -1.72 -3.85
N CYS A 8 0.11 -2.57 -4.84
CA CYS A 8 1.02 -3.63 -5.27
C CYS A 8 2.30 -3.13 -5.96
N SER A 9 2.30 -1.87 -6.42
CA SER A 9 3.33 -1.30 -7.28
C SER A 9 3.55 -2.17 -8.55
N SER A 10 4.75 -2.14 -9.10
CA SER A 10 5.13 -2.87 -10.32
C SER A 10 6.34 -3.79 -10.12
N GLY A 11 6.78 -3.99 -8.87
CA GLY A 11 7.95 -4.80 -8.53
C GLY A 11 7.62 -6.24 -8.10
N PRO A 12 8.64 -7.09 -7.87
CA PRO A 12 8.44 -8.50 -7.55
C PRO A 12 7.87 -8.75 -6.13
N ASN A 13 7.82 -7.73 -5.27
CA ASN A 13 7.39 -7.88 -3.88
C ASN A 13 5.95 -8.40 -3.75
N THR A 14 5.03 -7.92 -4.59
CA THR A 14 3.63 -8.40 -4.59
C THR A 14 3.54 -9.89 -4.92
N LEU A 15 4.40 -10.39 -5.82
CA LEU A 15 4.45 -11.82 -6.18
C LEU A 15 5.01 -12.69 -5.06
N ARG A 16 5.89 -12.15 -4.22
CA ARG A 16 6.33 -12.83 -2.99
C ARG A 16 5.17 -13.01 -2.01
N PHE A 17 4.32 -11.99 -1.85
CA PHE A 17 3.09 -12.11 -1.05
C PHE A 17 2.14 -13.16 -1.64
N VAL A 18 1.91 -13.15 -2.96
CA VAL A 18 1.10 -14.17 -3.65
C VAL A 18 1.65 -15.57 -3.39
N THR A 19 2.96 -15.76 -3.51
CA THR A 19 3.64 -17.04 -3.25
C THR A 19 3.42 -17.53 -1.82
N GLU A 20 3.55 -16.63 -0.84
CA GLU A 20 3.35 -16.96 0.57
C GLU A 20 1.92 -17.41 0.85
N VAL A 21 0.92 -16.70 0.31
CA VAL A 21 -0.49 -17.08 0.45
C VAL A 21 -0.76 -18.45 -0.18
N ILE A 22 -0.27 -18.70 -1.39
CA ILE A 22 -0.41 -20.01 -2.06
C ILE A 22 0.22 -21.11 -1.20
N GLY A 23 1.43 -20.89 -0.68
CA GLY A 23 2.15 -21.84 0.16
C GLY A 23 1.47 -22.14 1.49
N ILE A 24 0.91 -21.12 2.15
CA ILE A 24 0.13 -21.29 3.38
C ILE A 24 -1.11 -22.14 3.13
N ILE A 25 -1.88 -21.83 2.08
CA ILE A 25 -3.10 -22.56 1.74
C ILE A 25 -2.79 -24.01 1.35
N ALA A 26 -1.75 -24.23 0.53
CA ALA A 26 -1.34 -25.58 0.15
C ALA A 26 -0.96 -26.44 1.37
N ARG A 27 -0.17 -25.88 2.30
CA ARG A 27 0.19 -26.57 3.56
C ARG A 27 -1.03 -26.86 4.42
N HIS A 28 -1.91 -25.88 4.59
CA HIS A 28 -3.11 -26.05 5.41
C HIS A 28 -4.05 -27.13 4.85
N CYS A 29 -4.28 -27.13 3.53
CA CYS A 29 -5.05 -28.21 2.89
C CYS A 29 -4.41 -29.58 3.08
N LYS A 30 -3.08 -29.68 3.00
CA LYS A 30 -2.35 -30.93 3.25
C LYS A 30 -2.52 -31.43 4.68
N GLU A 31 -2.43 -30.55 5.67
CA GLU A 31 -2.65 -30.87 7.09
C GLU A 31 -4.07 -31.37 7.37
N LEU A 32 -5.06 -30.87 6.62
CA LEU A 32 -6.47 -31.30 6.73
C LEU A 32 -6.81 -32.56 5.90
N GLY A 33 -5.84 -33.16 5.19
CA GLY A 33 -6.09 -34.29 4.30
C GLY A 33 -6.83 -33.94 3.00
N LEU A 34 -6.89 -32.67 2.64
CA LEU A 34 -7.55 -32.12 1.44
C LEU A 34 -6.55 -31.87 0.29
N ALA A 35 -5.52 -32.71 0.16
CA ALA A 35 -4.42 -32.52 -0.80
C ALA A 35 -4.85 -32.53 -2.28
N HIS A 36 -6.10 -32.87 -2.58
CA HIS A 36 -6.67 -32.88 -3.93
C HIS A 36 -7.90 -31.98 -4.09
N ASP A 37 -8.30 -31.25 -3.03
CA ASP A 37 -9.48 -30.37 -3.01
C ASP A 37 -9.09 -28.97 -2.54
N HIS A 38 -8.19 -28.35 -3.32
CA HIS A 38 -7.71 -27.00 -3.02
C HIS A 38 -8.75 -25.94 -3.40
N PRO A 39 -8.94 -24.89 -2.58
CA PRO A 39 -9.76 -23.76 -2.98
C PRO A 39 -9.12 -23.05 -4.17
N GLN A 40 -9.94 -22.65 -5.14
CA GLN A 40 -9.48 -21.78 -6.22
C GLN A 40 -9.15 -20.40 -5.66
N LEU A 41 -7.96 -19.89 -5.98
CA LEU A 41 -7.46 -18.60 -5.51
C LEU A 41 -7.58 -17.54 -6.60
N GLN A 42 -8.15 -16.39 -6.28
CA GLN A 42 -8.17 -15.22 -7.16
C GLN A 42 -7.49 -14.05 -6.47
N PHE A 43 -6.41 -13.57 -7.07
CA PHE A 43 -5.63 -12.43 -6.61
C PHE A 43 -5.96 -11.19 -7.43
N PHE A 44 -6.22 -10.09 -6.73
CA PHE A 44 -6.31 -8.76 -7.32
C PHE A 44 -5.10 -7.94 -6.87
N LEU A 45 -4.31 -7.49 -7.83
CA LEU A 45 -3.17 -6.61 -7.62
C LEU A 45 -3.65 -5.18 -7.89
N ASN A 46 -3.95 -4.44 -6.83
CA ASN A 46 -4.49 -3.09 -6.92
C ASN A 46 -3.38 -2.04 -6.78
N ASP A 47 -3.43 -1.04 -7.64
CA ASP A 47 -2.67 0.20 -7.48
C ASP A 47 -3.39 1.34 -8.22
N LEU A 48 -2.88 2.56 -8.12
CA LEU A 48 -3.36 3.71 -8.87
C LEU A 48 -3.29 3.45 -10.38
N SER A 49 -4.16 4.09 -11.14
CA SER A 49 -4.20 3.96 -12.61
C SER A 49 -2.90 4.37 -13.31
N GLY A 50 -2.04 5.13 -12.64
CA GLY A 50 -0.71 5.52 -13.14
C GLY A 50 0.40 4.51 -12.84
N ASN A 51 0.11 3.39 -12.17
CA ASN A 51 1.08 2.33 -11.95
C ASN A 51 1.45 1.62 -13.25
N ASP A 52 2.66 1.06 -13.30
CA ASP A 52 3.13 0.28 -14.44
C ASP A 52 2.60 -1.16 -14.38
N PHE A 53 1.32 -1.32 -14.74
CA PHE A 53 0.69 -2.63 -14.84
C PHE A 53 1.26 -3.50 -15.96
N ASN A 54 1.87 -2.91 -16.99
CA ASN A 54 2.48 -3.68 -18.08
C ASN A 54 3.68 -4.46 -17.56
N ASN A 55 4.60 -3.78 -16.87
CA ASN A 55 5.72 -4.45 -16.22
C ASN A 55 5.26 -5.49 -15.19
N LEU A 56 4.21 -5.16 -14.41
CA LEU A 56 3.64 -6.12 -13.46
C LEU A 56 3.10 -7.37 -14.16
N PHE A 57 2.41 -7.24 -15.29
CA PHE A 57 1.86 -8.38 -16.03
C PHE A 57 2.95 -9.24 -16.68
N GLU A 58 4.06 -8.64 -17.14
CA GLU A 58 5.24 -9.40 -17.57
C GLU A 58 5.84 -10.21 -16.42
N LEU A 59 5.98 -9.64 -15.22
CA LEU A 59 6.44 -10.36 -14.03
C LEU A 59 5.47 -11.47 -13.62
N VAL A 60 4.15 -11.24 -13.72
CA VAL A 60 3.12 -12.28 -13.46
C VAL A 60 3.25 -13.45 -14.44
N ASP A 61 3.50 -13.18 -15.73
CA ASP A 61 3.70 -14.23 -16.72
C ASP A 61 4.97 -15.05 -16.44
N GLN A 62 6.08 -14.38 -16.12
CA GLN A 62 7.32 -15.04 -15.70
C GLN A 62 7.12 -15.89 -14.43
N PHE A 63 6.39 -15.35 -13.46
CA PHE A 63 6.01 -16.06 -12.23
C PHE A 63 5.20 -17.31 -12.53
N LYS A 64 4.16 -17.24 -13.37
CA LYS A 64 3.35 -18.41 -13.74
C LYS A 64 4.16 -19.50 -14.44
N LYS A 65 5.17 -19.12 -15.24
CA LYS A 65 6.08 -20.05 -15.91
C LYS A 65 7.09 -20.70 -14.96
N SER A 66 7.49 -19.99 -13.90
CA SER A 66 8.46 -20.49 -12.91
C SER A 66 7.81 -21.28 -11.77
N MET A 67 6.49 -21.17 -11.60
CA MET A 67 5.73 -21.99 -10.66
C MET A 67 5.97 -23.47 -10.99
N PRO A 68 6.49 -24.26 -10.03
CA PRO A 68 6.83 -25.65 -10.31
C PRO A 68 5.59 -26.40 -10.76
N ILE A 69 5.64 -26.96 -11.97
CA ILE A 69 4.82 -28.12 -12.32
C ILE A 69 5.33 -29.20 -11.39
N ASN A 70 4.62 -29.45 -10.29
CA ASN A 70 5.14 -30.27 -9.22
C ASN A 70 5.49 -31.66 -9.76
N HIS A 71 6.78 -31.95 -9.97
CA HIS A 71 7.28 -33.23 -10.46
C HIS A 71 7.03 -34.38 -9.46
N GLN A 72 6.51 -34.05 -8.27
CA GLN A 72 6.08 -34.98 -7.21
C GLN A 72 4.57 -35.28 -7.22
N GLY A 73 3.78 -34.73 -8.16
CA GLY A 73 2.35 -35.01 -8.28
C GLY A 73 1.44 -34.28 -7.28
N GLU A 74 1.98 -33.41 -6.42
CA GLU A 74 1.17 -32.56 -5.52
C GLU A 74 0.68 -31.31 -6.28
N ALA A 75 -0.62 -31.16 -6.50
CA ALA A 75 -1.16 -30.01 -7.22
C ALA A 75 -1.12 -28.74 -6.34
N LEU A 76 -0.57 -27.63 -6.82
CA LEU A 76 -0.75 -26.33 -6.16
C LEU A 76 -2.20 -25.85 -6.33
N PRO A 77 -2.74 -25.06 -5.38
CA PRO A 77 -4.04 -24.43 -5.56
C PRO A 77 -4.13 -23.69 -6.89
N PRO A 78 -5.18 -23.91 -7.70
CA PRO A 78 -5.39 -23.13 -8.92
C PRO A 78 -5.44 -21.64 -8.58
N CYS A 79 -4.63 -20.83 -9.27
CA CYS A 79 -4.55 -19.39 -8.99
C CYS A 79 -4.79 -18.53 -10.25
N TYR A 80 -5.57 -17.48 -10.07
CA TYR A 80 -5.89 -16.47 -11.07
C TYR A 80 -5.40 -15.12 -10.55
N ILE A 81 -4.72 -14.35 -11.39
CA ILE A 81 -4.14 -13.05 -10.99
C ILE A 81 -4.68 -12.00 -11.96
N SER A 82 -5.19 -10.89 -11.42
CA SER A 82 -5.76 -9.77 -12.17
C SER A 82 -5.22 -8.45 -11.63
N GLY A 83 -4.94 -7.49 -12.53
CA GLY A 83 -4.68 -6.11 -12.12
C GLY A 83 -5.98 -5.36 -11.87
N LEU A 84 -5.98 -4.44 -10.89
CA LEU A 84 -7.12 -3.62 -10.54
C LEU A 84 -6.71 -2.14 -10.40
N PRO A 85 -6.83 -1.32 -11.46
CA PRO A 85 -6.48 0.09 -11.38
C PRO A 85 -7.52 0.86 -10.57
N GLY A 86 -7.07 1.66 -9.61
CA GLY A 86 -7.93 2.53 -8.81
C GLY A 86 -7.34 2.85 -7.45
N SER A 87 -7.80 3.96 -6.86
CA SER A 87 -7.42 4.31 -5.50
C SER A 87 -8.08 3.36 -4.50
N PHE A 88 -7.30 2.79 -3.61
CA PHE A 88 -7.83 2.14 -2.40
C PHE A 88 -8.57 3.07 -1.43
N TYR A 89 -8.61 4.39 -1.67
CA TYR A 89 -9.54 5.31 -0.98
C TYR A 89 -10.91 5.42 -1.67
N THR A 90 -11.21 4.53 -2.62
CA THR A 90 -12.55 4.33 -3.22
C THR A 90 -13.02 2.89 -3.05
N ARG A 91 -14.29 2.61 -3.38
CA ARG A 91 -14.77 1.22 -3.52
C ARG A 91 -14.04 0.58 -4.71
N LEU A 92 -13.48 -0.60 -4.48
CA LEU A 92 -12.75 -1.40 -5.46
C LEU A 92 -13.47 -2.70 -5.77
N PHE A 93 -14.27 -3.20 -4.83
CA PHE A 93 -14.92 -4.51 -4.93
C PHE A 93 -16.43 -4.43 -4.63
N PRO A 94 -17.22 -5.40 -5.15
CA PRO A 94 -18.56 -5.66 -4.65
C PRO A 94 -18.56 -5.89 -3.13
N SER A 95 -19.73 -5.73 -2.51
CA SER A 95 -19.85 -5.98 -1.08
C SER A 95 -19.64 -7.46 -0.76
N GLN A 96 -18.95 -7.74 0.35
CA GLN A 96 -18.71 -9.09 0.86
C GLN A 96 -18.13 -10.06 -0.18
N SER A 97 -17.12 -9.63 -0.94
CA SER A 97 -16.49 -10.47 -1.97
C SER A 97 -15.02 -10.82 -1.69
N VAL A 98 -14.33 -10.07 -0.83
CA VAL A 98 -12.90 -10.26 -0.57
C VAL A 98 -12.68 -11.00 0.75
N HIS A 99 -11.81 -12.01 0.73
CA HIS A 99 -11.53 -12.86 1.89
C HIS A 99 -10.31 -12.36 2.68
N LEU A 100 -9.29 -11.87 1.96
CA LEU A 100 -8.07 -11.34 2.55
C LEU A 100 -7.66 -10.06 1.83
N PHE A 101 -7.53 -8.97 2.59
CA PHE A 101 -6.82 -7.78 2.14
C PHE A 101 -5.41 -7.76 2.71
N HIS A 102 -4.46 -7.35 1.89
CA HIS A 102 -3.09 -7.05 2.27
C HIS A 102 -2.74 -5.64 1.79
N SER A 103 -1.95 -4.90 2.58
CA SER A 103 -1.34 -3.66 2.14
C SER A 103 -0.02 -3.46 2.88
N LEU A 104 1.06 -3.23 2.12
CA LEU A 104 2.42 -3.13 2.62
C LEU A 104 3.09 -1.84 2.17
N PHE A 105 3.37 -0.95 3.11
CA PHE A 105 4.01 0.35 2.88
C PHE A 105 3.23 1.27 1.93
N CYS A 106 1.90 1.28 2.03
CA CYS A 106 1.05 2.15 1.19
C CYS A 106 0.26 3.19 1.98
N LEU A 107 -0.17 2.87 3.20
CA LEU A 107 -1.12 3.71 3.96
C LEU A 107 -0.51 5.01 4.54
N GLN A 108 0.81 5.19 4.46
CA GLN A 108 1.42 6.49 4.73
C GLN A 108 1.15 7.53 3.62
N TRP A 109 0.76 7.06 2.43
CA TRP A 109 0.33 7.93 1.33
C TRP A 109 -1.12 8.33 1.53
N ARG A 110 -1.33 9.64 1.64
CA ARG A 110 -2.66 10.26 1.77
C ARG A 110 -3.31 10.41 0.40
N SER A 111 -4.63 10.47 0.38
CA SER A 111 -5.41 10.65 -0.86
C SER A 111 -5.08 11.97 -1.55
N GLN A 112 -4.68 12.98 -0.78
CA GLN A 112 -4.32 14.32 -1.23
C GLN A 112 -3.42 15.02 -0.20
N ALA A 113 -2.85 16.15 -0.61
CA ALA A 113 -2.24 17.08 0.34
C ALA A 113 -3.31 17.61 1.32
N PRO A 114 -2.99 17.79 2.61
CA PRO A 114 -3.95 18.30 3.59
C PRO A 114 -4.62 19.60 3.14
N GLU A 115 -5.95 19.60 3.19
CA GLU A 115 -6.75 20.80 2.95
C GLU A 115 -6.36 21.89 3.94
N GLY A 116 -6.29 23.15 3.49
CA GLY A 116 -5.87 24.27 4.34
C GLY A 116 -4.39 24.65 4.25
N LEU A 117 -3.50 23.79 3.72
CA LEU A 117 -2.08 24.14 3.53
C LEU A 117 -1.85 25.33 2.58
N LYS A 118 -2.74 25.52 1.60
CA LYS A 118 -2.69 26.64 0.65
C LYS A 118 -3.20 27.97 1.25
N GLY A 119 -4.00 27.92 2.32
CA GLY A 119 -4.64 29.07 2.94
C GLY A 119 -4.00 29.52 4.26
N THR A 120 -3.21 28.65 4.90
CA THR A 120 -2.35 29.06 6.02
C THR A 120 -1.29 30.01 5.49
N ARG A 121 -1.24 31.25 6.03
CA ARG A 121 -0.05 32.10 5.89
C ARG A 121 1.12 31.29 6.43
N LYS A 122 1.89 30.63 5.56
CA LYS A 122 3.12 29.94 5.96
C LYS A 122 3.94 30.97 6.71
N THR A 123 4.23 30.70 7.98
CA THR A 123 5.16 31.54 8.73
C THR A 123 6.51 31.47 8.01
N SER A 124 7.38 32.46 8.21
CA SER A 124 8.75 32.40 7.65
C SER A 124 9.49 31.11 8.05
N GLN A 125 9.13 30.51 9.19
CA GLN A 125 9.66 29.23 9.70
C GLN A 125 9.14 27.98 8.97
N ASP A 126 7.93 28.02 8.39
CA ASP A 126 7.36 26.93 7.59
C ASP A 126 7.80 26.97 6.11
N ARG A 127 8.50 28.05 5.71
CA ARG A 127 8.91 28.27 4.32
C ARG A 127 9.99 27.25 3.93
N GLY A 128 9.76 26.54 2.83
CA GLY A 128 10.71 25.57 2.27
C GLY A 128 10.48 24.11 2.70
N ASN A 129 9.71 23.85 3.77
CA ASN A 129 9.37 22.49 4.15
C ASN A 129 8.36 21.86 3.16
N ILE A 130 8.59 20.58 2.83
CA ILE A 130 7.69 19.75 2.00
C ILE A 130 6.96 18.67 2.81
N TYR A 131 7.29 18.53 4.10
CA TYR A 131 6.70 17.60 5.06
C TYR A 131 6.81 18.18 6.49
N ILE A 132 6.35 17.44 7.50
CA ILE A 132 6.55 17.79 8.91
C ILE A 132 8.04 17.69 9.27
N THR A 133 8.62 18.76 9.79
CA THR A 133 10.00 18.87 10.28
C THR A 133 10.01 19.65 11.60
N LYS A 134 11.18 19.78 12.25
CA LYS A 134 11.34 20.52 13.52
C LYS A 134 10.89 21.99 13.47
N THR A 135 10.85 22.61 12.29
CA THR A 135 10.42 24.00 12.11
C THR A 135 8.94 24.13 11.74
N THR A 136 8.24 23.00 11.60
CA THR A 136 6.83 22.99 11.19
C THR A 136 5.92 23.43 12.34
N SER A 137 5.01 24.36 12.06
CA SER A 137 4.04 24.84 13.04
C SER A 137 3.05 23.74 13.47
N PRO A 138 2.59 23.75 14.74
CA PRO A 138 1.62 22.77 15.23
C PRO A 138 0.29 22.73 14.44
N SER A 139 -0.12 23.86 13.86
CA SER A 139 -1.32 23.93 13.02
C SER A 139 -1.16 23.09 11.75
N VAL A 140 0.00 23.15 11.10
CA VAL A 140 0.33 22.31 9.94
C VAL A 140 0.37 20.83 10.32
N VAL A 141 0.98 20.47 11.45
CA VAL A 141 0.98 19.08 11.94
C VAL A 141 -0.46 18.56 12.10
N LYS A 142 -1.35 19.38 12.68
CA LYS A 142 -2.77 19.01 12.86
C LYS A 142 -3.47 18.75 11.54
N LEU A 143 -3.20 19.53 10.49
CA LEU A 143 -3.75 19.29 9.15
C LEU A 143 -3.31 17.93 8.58
N PHE A 144 -2.02 17.59 8.73
CA PHE A 144 -1.49 16.29 8.31
C PHE A 144 -2.18 15.13 9.05
N GLN A 145 -2.36 15.26 10.38
CA GLN A 145 -3.05 14.26 11.20
C GLN A 145 -4.53 14.10 10.81
N GLN A 146 -5.24 15.21 10.61
CA GLN A 146 -6.64 15.20 10.20
C GLN A 146 -6.83 14.54 8.83
N GLN A 147 -5.95 14.84 7.87
CA GLN A 147 -6.00 14.20 6.55
C GLN A 147 -5.77 12.70 6.65
N PHE A 148 -4.76 12.26 7.42
CA PHE A 148 -4.52 10.83 7.64
C PHE A 148 -5.70 10.13 8.31
N GLN A 149 -6.30 10.74 9.35
CA GLN A 149 -7.44 10.17 10.04
C GLN A 149 -8.66 10.03 9.12
N LYS A 150 -8.94 11.05 8.30
CA LYS A 150 -10.00 11.03 7.28
C LYS A 150 -9.78 9.88 6.29
N ASP A 151 -8.58 9.81 5.72
CA ASP A 151 -8.23 8.81 4.71
C ASP A 151 -8.25 7.38 5.27
N PHE A 152 -7.62 7.15 6.42
CA PHE A 152 -7.54 5.83 7.04
C PHE A 152 -8.91 5.33 7.51
N SER A 153 -9.74 6.22 8.06
CA SER A 153 -11.12 5.86 8.45
C SER A 153 -11.97 5.52 7.23
N LEU A 154 -11.82 6.27 6.13
CA LEU A 154 -12.49 5.98 4.87
C LEU A 154 -12.02 4.63 4.30
N PHE A 155 -10.71 4.38 4.29
CA PHE A 155 -10.14 3.10 3.87
C PHE A 155 -10.77 1.94 4.66
N LEU A 156 -10.75 1.99 6.00
CA LEU A 156 -11.29 0.91 6.83
C LEU A 156 -12.79 0.68 6.58
N LYS A 157 -13.58 1.76 6.43
CA LYS A 157 -15.00 1.67 6.10
C LYS A 157 -15.23 0.93 4.77
N LEU A 158 -14.51 1.34 3.73
CA LEU A 158 -14.65 0.74 2.40
C LEU A 158 -14.21 -0.73 2.40
N ARG A 159 -13.09 -1.06 3.06
CA ARG A 159 -12.62 -2.44 3.17
C ARG A 159 -13.57 -3.31 3.96
N TYR A 160 -14.17 -2.79 5.04
CA TYR A 160 -15.17 -3.52 5.81
C TYR A 160 -16.40 -3.89 4.97
N GLU A 161 -16.89 -2.98 4.12
CA GLU A 161 -18.03 -3.25 3.24
C GLU A 161 -17.74 -4.32 2.18
N GLU A 162 -16.49 -4.44 1.76
CA GLU A 162 -16.01 -5.38 0.74
C GLU A 162 -15.60 -6.76 1.31
N LEU A 163 -15.38 -6.83 2.61
CA LEU A 163 -14.90 -8.02 3.31
C LEU A 163 -16.04 -9.03 3.54
N VAL A 164 -15.78 -10.30 3.25
CA VAL A 164 -16.69 -11.40 3.62
C VAL A 164 -16.79 -11.54 5.14
N PHE A 165 -17.84 -12.19 5.63
CA PHE A 165 -17.91 -12.59 7.03
C PHE A 165 -16.72 -13.50 7.39
N GLY A 166 -15.97 -13.14 8.44
CA GLY A 166 -14.77 -13.86 8.87
C GLY A 166 -13.51 -13.56 8.03
N GLY A 167 -13.59 -12.67 7.04
CA GLY A 167 -12.41 -12.23 6.29
C GLY A 167 -11.41 -11.44 7.14
N GLN A 168 -10.19 -11.27 6.63
CA GLN A 168 -9.10 -10.62 7.35
C GLN A 168 -8.45 -9.49 6.55
N ILE A 169 -7.82 -8.57 7.27
CA ILE A 169 -7.04 -7.46 6.72
C ILE A 169 -5.68 -7.46 7.41
N VAL A 170 -4.60 -7.49 6.61
CA VAL A 170 -3.22 -7.41 7.08
C VAL A 170 -2.60 -6.11 6.57
N LEU A 171 -2.23 -5.22 7.50
CA LEU A 171 -1.71 -3.89 7.18
C LEU A 171 -0.33 -3.69 7.79
N THR A 172 0.63 -3.27 6.96
CA THR A 172 1.95 -2.83 7.41
C THR A 172 2.24 -1.48 6.76
N PHE A 173 2.60 -0.47 7.54
CA PHE A 173 2.91 0.87 7.02
C PHE A 173 3.85 1.63 7.95
N ILE A 174 4.45 2.70 7.44
CA ILE A 174 5.41 3.50 8.20
C ILE A 174 4.67 4.24 9.32
N GLY A 175 5.08 3.97 10.55
CA GLY A 175 4.66 4.71 11.73
C GLY A 175 5.77 5.58 12.30
N ARG A 176 5.57 6.05 13.53
CA ARG A 176 6.61 6.66 14.35
C ARG A 176 6.71 5.92 15.67
N LYS A 177 7.93 5.76 16.19
CA LYS A 177 8.18 5.04 17.45
C LYS A 177 7.87 5.88 18.69
N TYR A 178 8.13 7.18 18.62
CA TYR A 178 7.96 8.11 19.73
C TYR A 178 6.76 9.04 19.50
N GLU A 179 6.24 9.62 20.57
CA GLU A 179 5.13 10.58 20.49
C GLU A 179 5.51 11.86 19.75
N ASP A 180 6.80 12.23 19.77
CA ASP A 180 7.31 13.39 19.07
C ASP A 180 7.05 13.30 17.56
N VAL A 181 6.19 14.20 17.08
CA VAL A 181 5.76 14.33 15.69
C VAL A 181 6.84 14.94 14.79
N PHE A 182 7.89 15.53 15.37
CA PHE A 182 8.91 16.30 14.66
C PHE A 182 10.19 15.50 14.37
N SER A 183 10.36 14.31 14.97
CA SER A 183 11.64 13.57 14.96
C SER A 183 11.56 12.10 14.50
N GLY A 184 10.66 11.78 13.57
CA GLY A 184 10.60 10.45 12.94
C GLY A 184 11.57 10.27 11.75
N GLU A 185 11.81 9.00 11.37
CA GLU A 185 12.66 8.66 10.22
C GLU A 185 12.17 9.29 8.91
N SER A 186 10.84 9.27 8.67
CA SER A 186 10.25 9.96 7.52
C SER A 186 10.47 11.47 7.57
N ASN A 187 10.38 12.09 8.75
CA ASN A 187 10.63 13.53 8.91
C ASN A 187 12.07 13.87 8.53
N HIS A 188 13.04 13.03 8.89
CA HIS A 188 14.43 13.24 8.54
C HIS A 188 14.65 13.14 7.02
N LEU A 189 14.14 12.10 6.37
CA LEU A 189 14.24 11.92 4.92
C LEU A 189 13.65 13.11 4.17
N TYR A 190 12.42 13.51 4.49
CA TYR A 190 11.78 14.64 3.82
C TYR A 190 12.40 15.99 4.18
N GLY A 191 13.00 16.11 5.36
CA GLY A 191 13.77 17.30 5.75
C GLY A 191 15.03 17.47 4.90
N LEU A 192 15.78 16.39 4.66
CA LEU A 192 16.93 16.41 3.75
C LEU A 192 16.50 16.72 2.30
N LEU A 193 15.41 16.10 1.84
CA LEU A 193 14.88 16.39 0.50
C LEU A 193 14.45 17.86 0.35
N ALA A 194 13.83 18.44 1.38
CA ALA A 194 13.50 19.86 1.41
C ALA A 194 14.75 20.75 1.29
N GLN A 195 15.83 20.41 2.00
CA GLN A 195 17.10 21.14 1.92
C GLN A 195 17.74 21.04 0.52
N SER A 196 17.73 19.85 -0.08
CA SER A 196 18.23 19.68 -1.45
C SER A 196 17.44 20.52 -2.46
N LEU A 197 16.11 20.58 -2.33
CA LEU A 197 15.27 21.43 -3.18
C LEU A 197 15.54 22.92 -2.96
N LEU A 198 15.77 23.35 -1.72
CA LEU A 198 16.13 24.73 -1.42
C LEU A 198 17.48 25.13 -2.03
N SER A 199 18.47 24.23 -2.01
CA SER A 199 19.77 24.47 -2.67
C SER A 199 19.60 24.77 -4.17
N LEU A 200 18.72 24.04 -4.86
CA LEU A 200 18.43 24.29 -6.27
C LEU A 200 17.72 25.63 -6.50
N VAL A 201 16.88 26.08 -5.57
CA VAL A 201 16.22 27.38 -5.65
C VAL A 201 17.23 28.51 -5.46
N ASP A 202 18.16 28.34 -4.51
CA ASP A 202 19.18 29.34 -4.22
C ASP A 202 20.18 29.50 -5.39
N GLU A 203 20.55 28.42 -6.08
CA GLU A 203 21.41 28.49 -7.28
C GLU A 203 20.81 29.34 -8.41
N VAL A 204 19.47 29.35 -8.55
CA VAL A 204 18.79 30.15 -9.58
C VAL A 204 18.66 31.62 -9.15
N ASN A 205 18.50 31.90 -7.87
CA ASN A 205 18.33 33.27 -7.35
C ASN A 205 19.65 34.05 -7.19
N VAL A 206 20.80 33.39 -7.40
CA VAL A 206 22.14 34.01 -7.35
C VAL A 206 22.57 34.51 -8.74
N ASN A 207 21.82 34.21 -9.81
CA ASN A 207 21.97 34.78 -11.16
C ASN A 207 20.92 35.86 -11.45
#